data_AF-A0A7W1M8Z4-F1
#
_entry.id   AF-A0A7W1M8Z4-F1
#
_cell.length_a   1.000
_cell.length_b   1.000
_cell.length_c   1.000
_cell.angle_alpha   90.00
_cell.angle_beta   90.00
_cell.angle_gamma   90.00
#
_symmetry.space_group_name_H-M   'P 1'
#
loop_
_entity.id
_entity.type
_entity.pdbx_description
1 polymer ?
#
loop_
_entity_poly.entity_id
_entity_poly.type
_entity_poly.pdbx_seq_one_letter_code
_entity_poly.pdbx_strand_id
1 'polypeptide(L)'
;MLKPQGAPAVKIRLTEIEKGRKFTDCTTFFGAKMYDTHEIEETKEGLRLTNTLVVTGPLKWLWVKLVAQNVAATVPQDMEELVKIVRAHGP
;
A
#
# COMPACT_ATOMS: atom_id res chain seq x y z
N MET A 1 11.95 4.06 9.55
CA MET A 1 10.76 3.87 10.41
C MET A 1 9.70 4.79 9.88
N LEU A 2 8.50 4.27 9.60
CA LEU A 2 7.39 5.09 9.11
C LEU A 2 6.47 5.43 10.29
N LYS A 3 6.04 6.67 10.38
CA LYS A 3 5.18 7.14 11.48
C LYS A 3 3.93 7.78 10.86
N PRO A 4 2.81 7.04 10.77
CA PRO A 4 1.56 7.60 10.29
C PRO A 4 1.10 8.72 11.22
N GLN A 5 0.45 9.73 10.65
CA GLN A 5 -0.11 10.83 11.44
C GLN A 5 -1.13 10.27 12.45
N GLY A 6 -0.94 10.57 13.73
CA GLY A 6 -1.81 10.08 14.81
C GLY A 6 -1.57 8.61 15.22
N ALA A 7 -0.58 7.91 14.67
CA ALA A 7 -0.25 6.54 15.03
C ALA A 7 1.21 6.36 15.51
N PRO A 8 1.51 5.31 16.30
CA PRO A 8 2.87 4.95 16.66
C PRO A 8 3.75 4.68 15.42
N ALA A 9 5.06 4.82 15.59
CA ALA A 9 6.00 4.42 14.54
C ALA A 9 5.89 2.92 14.27
N VAL A 10 5.81 2.56 13.00
CA VAL A 10 5.70 1.18 12.53
C VAL A 10 6.95 0.74 11.78
N LYS A 11 7.21 -0.56 11.85
CA LYS A 11 8.25 -1.22 11.04
C LYS A 11 7.58 -1.78 9.78
N ILE A 12 8.10 -1.38 8.63
CA ILE A 12 7.72 -1.92 7.31
C ILE A 12 8.87 -2.75 6.77
N ARG A 13 8.55 -3.88 6.15
CA ARG A 13 9.50 -4.76 5.46
C ARG A 13 8.91 -5.22 4.13
N LEU A 14 9.70 -5.21 3.06
CA LEU A 14 9.32 -5.88 1.81
C LEU A 14 9.37 -7.39 2.04
N THR A 15 8.28 -8.08 1.73
CA THR A 15 8.15 -9.54 1.88
C THR A 15 8.19 -10.27 0.56
N GLU A 16 7.73 -9.62 -0.52
CA GLU A 16 7.75 -10.18 -1.87
C GLU A 16 8.09 -9.07 -2.87
N ILE A 17 8.92 -9.38 -3.85
CA ILE A 17 9.29 -8.45 -4.91
C ILE A 17 9.40 -9.22 -6.22
N GLU A 18 8.70 -8.72 -7.22
CA GLU A 18 8.83 -9.10 -8.61
C GLU A 18 9.01 -7.84 -9.44
N LYS A 19 10.24 -7.69 -9.96
CA LYS A 19 10.68 -6.46 -10.61
C LYS A 19 9.74 -6.09 -11.76
N GLY A 20 9.21 -4.87 -11.71
CA GLY A 20 8.34 -4.31 -12.75
C GLY A 20 6.89 -4.80 -12.72
N ARG A 21 6.54 -5.74 -11.82
CA ARG A 21 5.18 -6.31 -11.77
C ARG A 21 4.52 -6.18 -10.41
N LYS A 22 5.21 -6.55 -9.34
CA LYS A 22 4.57 -6.70 -8.03
C LYS A 22 5.53 -6.45 -6.89
N PHE A 23 5.05 -5.87 -5.81
CA PHE A 23 5.71 -6.00 -4.53
C PHE A 23 4.69 -6.06 -3.41
N THR A 24 5.07 -6.70 -2.31
CA THR A 24 4.30 -6.73 -1.08
C THR A 24 5.17 -6.25 0.06
N ASP A 25 4.66 -5.31 0.84
CA ASP A 25 5.25 -4.93 2.12
C ASP A 25 4.38 -5.42 3.29
N CYS A 26 5.03 -5.57 4.44
CA CYS A 26 4.40 -5.92 5.69
C CYS A 26 4.69 -4.87 6.75
N THR A 27 3.62 -4.22 7.20
CA THR A 27 3.61 -3.35 8.37
C THR A 27 3.23 -4.16 9.61
N THR A 28 4.08 -4.11 10.63
CA THR A 28 3.79 -4.77 11.93
C THR A 28 3.24 -3.76 12.93
N PHE A 29 2.06 -4.06 13.47
CA PHE A 29 1.43 -3.31 14.56
C PHE A 29 1.41 -4.12 15.85
N PHE A 30 0.96 -3.50 16.94
CA PHE A 30 0.66 -4.24 18.16
C PHE A 30 -0.55 -5.17 17.93
N GLY A 31 -0.31 -6.48 18.01
CA GLY A 31 -1.37 -7.49 17.89
C GLY A 31 -1.96 -7.67 16.48
N ALA A 32 -1.33 -7.13 15.44
CA ALA A 32 -1.73 -7.32 14.04
C ALA A 32 -0.57 -7.11 13.06
N LYS A 33 -0.76 -7.59 11.83
CA LYS A 33 0.08 -7.28 10.68
C LYS A 33 -0.81 -6.83 9.52
N MET A 34 -0.36 -5.85 8.76
CA MET A 34 -0.96 -5.50 7.47
C MET A 34 0.03 -5.82 6.37
N TYR A 35 -0.47 -6.44 5.32
CA TYR A 35 0.23 -6.67 4.08
C TYR A 35 -0.37 -5.76 3.04
N ASP A 36 0.49 -4.97 2.39
CA ASP A 36 0.10 -4.09 1.31
C ASP A 36 0.75 -4.61 0.03
N THR A 37 -0.08 -5.02 -0.93
CA THR A 37 0.38 -5.58 -2.21
C THR A 37 0.05 -4.62 -3.33
N HIS A 38 1.08 -4.23 -4.06
CA HIS A 38 0.99 -3.38 -5.24
C HIS A 38 1.30 -4.20 -6.48
N GLU A 39 0.37 -4.24 -7.41
CA GLU A 39 0.48 -4.97 -8.67
C GLU A 39 0.31 -4.00 -9.85
N ILE A 40 1.18 -4.16 -10.83
CA ILE A 40 1.24 -3.40 -12.07
C ILE A 40 1.04 -4.38 -13.21
N GLU A 41 -0.04 -4.21 -13.95
CA GLU A 41 -0.39 -5.08 -15.06
C GLU A 41 -0.58 -4.27 -16.33
N GLU A 42 0.08 -4.69 -17.39
CA GLU A 42 -0.20 -4.19 -18.74
C GLU A 42 -1.54 -4.74 -19.22
N THR A 43 -2.38 -3.84 -19.71
CA THR A 43 -3.67 -4.14 -20.30
C THR A 43 -3.76 -3.51 -21.69
N LYS A 44 -4.77 -3.91 -22.48
CA LYS A 44 -4.98 -3.34 -23.82
C LYS A 44 -5.26 -1.82 -23.79
N GLU A 45 -5.70 -1.29 -22.66
CA GLU A 45 -6.09 0.12 -22.48
C GLU A 45 -5.01 0.94 -21.76
N GLY A 46 -3.90 0.33 -21.36
CA GLY A 46 -2.83 0.96 -20.58
C GLY A 46 -2.44 0.12 -19.37
N LEU A 47 -1.97 0.76 -18.31
CA LEU A 47 -1.58 0.08 -17.07
C LEU A 47 -2.75 0.01 -16.08
N ARG A 48 -2.97 -1.18 -15.51
CA ARG A 48 -3.83 -1.37 -14.34
C ARG A 48 -2.94 -1.47 -13.10
N LEU A 49 -3.17 -0.56 -12.17
CA LEU A 49 -2.54 -0.56 -10.85
C LEU A 49 -3.55 -1.11 -9.85
N THR A 50 -3.23 -2.24 -9.21
CA THR A 50 -4.07 -2.85 -8.18
C THR A 50 -3.36 -2.74 -6.85
N ASN A 51 -4.07 -2.24 -5.83
CA ASN A 51 -3.58 -2.18 -4.46
C ASN A 51 -4.48 -3.05 -3.56
N THR A 52 -3.88 -4.01 -2.87
CA THR A 52 -4.59 -4.96 -2.03
C THR A 52 -4.06 -4.93 -0.61
N LEU A 53 -4.91 -4.51 0.33
CA LEU A 53 -4.61 -4.44 1.76
C LEU A 53 -5.19 -5.64 2.50
N VAL A 54 -4.35 -6.39 3.20
CA VAL A 54 -4.76 -7.55 4.01
C VAL A 54 -4.29 -7.37 5.45
N VAL A 55 -5.23 -7.26 6.39
CA VAL A 55 -4.93 -7.16 7.83
C VAL A 55 -5.22 -8.49 8.53
N THR A 56 -4.21 -9.00 9.24
CA THR A 56 -4.26 -10.27 9.97
C THR A 56 -3.94 -10.10 11.46
N GLY A 57 -4.38 -11.04 12.28
CA GLY A 57 -4.10 -11.10 13.72
C GLY A 57 -5.30 -10.77 14.62
N PRO A 58 -5.14 -10.94 15.95
CA PRO A 58 -6.23 -10.78 16.91
C PRO A 58 -6.87 -9.39 16.94
N LEU A 59 -6.06 -8.33 16.76
CA LEU A 59 -6.52 -6.94 16.79
C LEU A 59 -6.82 -6.38 15.38
N LYS A 60 -7.04 -7.23 14.36
CA LYS A 60 -7.20 -6.77 12.97
C LYS A 60 -8.28 -5.70 12.81
N TRP A 61 -9.42 -5.84 13.49
CA TRP A 61 -10.56 -4.93 13.36
C TRP A 61 -10.24 -3.51 13.82
N LEU A 62 -9.39 -3.37 14.86
CA LEU A 62 -8.95 -2.08 15.38
C LEU A 62 -8.08 -1.37 14.35
N TRP A 63 -7.09 -2.08 13.80
CA TRP A 63 -6.15 -1.52 12.83
C TRP A 63 -6.79 -1.28 11.46
N VAL A 64 -7.83 -2.04 11.09
CA VAL A 64 -8.64 -1.75 9.90
C VAL A 64 -9.29 -0.37 10.03
N LYS A 65 -9.91 -0.06 11.17
CA LYS A 65 -10.56 1.24 11.40
C LYS A 65 -9.57 2.40 11.53
N LEU A 66 -8.45 2.19 12.22
CA LEU A 66 -7.47 3.26 12.47
C LEU A 66 -6.60 3.57 11.25
N VAL A 67 -6.21 2.55 10.48
CA VAL A 67 -5.18 2.67 9.45
C VAL A 67 -5.70 2.21 8.09
N ALA A 68 -6.10 0.95 7.95
CA ALA A 68 -6.32 0.37 6.61
C ALA A 68 -7.42 1.08 5.81
N GLN A 69 -8.51 1.52 6.46
CA GLN A 69 -9.57 2.28 5.80
C GLN A 69 -9.08 3.64 5.30
N ASN A 70 -8.25 4.33 6.07
CA ASN A 70 -7.67 5.62 5.66
C ASN A 70 -6.71 5.43 4.50
N VAL A 71 -5.83 4.42 4.56
CA VAL A 71 -4.92 4.09 3.45
C VAL A 71 -5.72 3.75 2.18
N ALA A 72 -6.71 2.86 2.28
CA ALA A 72 -7.56 2.52 1.14
C ALA A 72 -8.29 3.74 0.53
N ALA A 73 -8.68 4.71 1.37
CA ALA A 73 -9.36 5.92 0.92
C ALA A 73 -8.43 6.90 0.19
N THR A 74 -7.12 6.93 0.52
CA THR A 74 -6.16 7.83 -0.14
C THR A 74 -5.58 7.25 -1.41
N VAL A 75 -5.53 5.91 -1.55
CA VAL A 75 -4.93 5.22 -2.70
C VAL A 75 -5.36 5.79 -4.06
N PRO A 76 -6.65 6.06 -4.35
CA PRO A 76 -7.04 6.63 -5.64
C PRO A 76 -6.37 7.97 -5.93
N GLN A 77 -6.31 8.87 -4.94
CA GLN A 77 -5.66 10.17 -5.07
C GLN A 77 -4.14 10.00 -5.23
N ASP A 78 -3.53 9.15 -4.40
CA ASP A 78 -2.09 8.87 -4.45
C ASP A 78 -1.68 8.33 -5.83
N MET A 79 -2.51 7.48 -6.43
CA MET A 79 -2.30 6.95 -7.78
C MET A 79 -2.39 8.03 -8.86
N GLU A 80 -3.36 8.95 -8.77
CA GLU A 80 -3.43 10.08 -9.70
C GLU A 80 -2.20 10.98 -9.61
N GLU A 81 -1.69 11.22 -8.40
CA GLU A 81 -0.48 12.01 -8.18
C GLU A 81 0.76 11.31 -8.76
N LEU A 82 0.89 10.00 -8.57
CA LEU A 82 1.94 9.20 -9.21
C LEU A 82 1.88 9.29 -10.74
N VAL A 83 0.68 9.16 -11.33
CA VAL A 83 0.49 9.31 -12.78
C VAL A 83 0.91 10.71 -13.25
N LYS A 84 0.59 11.78 -12.50
CA LYS A 84 1.03 13.15 -12.82
C LYS A 84 2.55 13.27 -12.81
N ILE A 85 3.22 12.73 -11.80
CA ILE A 85 4.68 12.76 -11.68
C ILE A 85 5.33 12.02 -12.85
N VAL A 86 4.85 10.81 -13.16
CA VAL A 86 5.36 10.00 -14.27
C VAL A 86 5.15 10.70 -15.61
N ARG A 87 4.02 11.39 -15.84
CA ARG A 87 3.81 12.16 -17.07
C ARG A 87 4.71 13.39 -17.17
N ALA A 88 5.05 14.01 -16.04
CA ALA A 88 5.93 15.18 -16.00
C ALA A 88 7.42 14.84 -16.12
N HIS A 89 7.83 13.63 -15.75
CA HIS A 89 9.25 13.22 -15.67
C HIS A 89 9.55 11.90 -16.41
N GLY A 90 8.59 11.36 -17.15
CA GLY A 90 8.79 10.23 -18.04
C GLY A 90 9.70 10.64 -19.21
N PRO A 91 10.46 9.69 -19.78
CA PRO A 91 11.27 9.95 -20.96
C PRO A 91 10.45 10.46 -22.16
#